data_AF-A0A5C9C4F4-F1
#
_entry.id   AF-A0A5C9C4F4-F1
#
_cell.length_a   1.000
_cell.length_b   1.000
_cell.length_c   1.000
_cell.angle_alpha   90.00
_cell.angle_beta   90.00
_cell.angle_gamma   90.00
#
_symmetry.space_group_name_H-M   'P 1'
#
loop_
_entity.id
_entity.type
_entity.pdbx_description
1 polymer ?
#
loop_
_entity_poly.entity_id
_entity_poly.type
_entity_poly.pdbx_seq_one_letter_code
_entity_poly.pdbx_strand_id
1 'polypeptide(L)'
;MSKPGRIASMLLMASLLSVTVLARADAALQIQPLVPFASTEGLERLARSTAKSDFAPLANQFEAQATIAFCGPTTAAIVLNTLRPSAIETPRD
;
A
#
# COMPACT_ATOMS: atom_id res chain seq x y z
N MET A 1 -36.37 11.65 -21.73
CA MET A 1 -35.57 11.50 -20.49
C MET A 1 -35.65 12.77 -19.67
N SER A 2 -36.43 12.75 -18.59
CA SER A 2 -36.79 13.93 -17.79
C SER A 2 -35.62 14.35 -16.87
N LYS A 3 -35.26 15.65 -16.93
CA LYS A 3 -34.28 16.34 -16.07
C LYS A 3 -34.33 15.95 -14.57
N PRO A 4 -35.49 15.77 -13.92
CA PRO A 4 -35.53 15.39 -12.49
C PRO A 4 -34.92 14.02 -12.17
N GLY A 5 -34.97 13.05 -13.10
CA GLY A 5 -34.41 11.70 -12.85
C GLY A 5 -32.88 11.69 -12.78
N ARG A 6 -32.22 12.59 -13.52
CA ARG A 6 -30.75 12.72 -13.50
C ARG A 6 -30.27 13.37 -12.21
N ILE A 7 -31.03 14.33 -11.68
CA ILE A 7 -30.74 15.02 -10.42
C ILE A 7 -30.90 14.05 -9.24
N ALA A 8 -31.99 13.26 -9.22
CA ALA A 8 -32.20 12.23 -8.20
C ALA A 8 -31.10 11.16 -8.23
N SER A 9 -30.66 10.73 -9.42
CA SER A 9 -29.58 9.75 -9.56
C SER A 9 -28.22 10.30 -9.13
N MET A 10 -27.93 11.58 -9.37
CA MET A 10 -26.68 12.22 -8.92
C MET A 10 -26.66 12.42 -7.39
N LEU A 11 -27.80 12.77 -6.79
CA LEU A 11 -27.93 12.87 -5.34
C LEU A 11 -27.80 11.50 -4.64
N LEU A 12 -28.37 10.45 -5.23
CA LEU A 12 -28.22 9.09 -4.71
C LEU A 12 -26.77 8.60 -4.78
N MET A 13 -26.07 8.90 -5.87
CA MET A 13 -24.67 8.50 -6.08
C MET A 13 -23.70 9.32 -5.20
N ALA A 14 -24.01 10.59 -4.91
CA ALA A 14 -23.26 11.41 -3.94
C ALA A 14 -23.44 10.92 -2.50
N SER A 15 -24.63 10.41 -2.14
CA SER A 15 -24.90 9.89 -0.79
C SER A 15 -24.12 8.59 -0.46
N LEU A 16 -23.79 7.80 -1.48
CA LEU A 16 -22.99 6.56 -1.32
C LEU A 16 -21.49 6.84 -1.07
N LEU A 17 -21.00 8.06 -1.32
CA LEU A 17 -19.61 8.44 -1.06
C LEU A 17 -19.36 8.94 0.38
N SER A 18 -20.40 9.14 1.21
CA SER A 18 -20.27 9.84 2.50
C SER A 18 -20.17 8.94 3.74
N VAL A 19 -20.04 7.61 3.60
CA VAL A 19 -19.92 6.73 4.77
C VAL A 19 -18.45 6.45 5.10
N THR A 20 -17.79 7.43 5.72
CA THR A 20 -16.64 7.19 6.61
C THR A 20 -16.64 8.23 7.73
N VAL A 21 -17.63 8.18 8.61
CA VAL A 21 -17.48 8.74 9.96
C VAL A 21 -16.54 7.80 10.72
N LEU A 22 -15.23 8.10 10.73
CA LEU A 22 -14.34 7.56 11.74
C LEU A 22 -14.54 8.38 13.01
N ALA A 23 -15.16 7.78 14.02
CA ALA A 23 -15.09 8.25 15.38
C ALA A 23 -13.60 8.32 15.78
N ARG A 24 -13.03 9.53 15.86
CA ARG A 24 -11.70 9.72 16.44
C ARG A 24 -11.86 9.67 17.96
N ALA A 25 -11.68 8.49 18.54
CA ALA A 25 -11.35 8.40 19.94
C ALA A 25 -9.97 9.07 20.11
N ASP A 26 -9.89 10.14 20.91
CA ASP A 26 -8.61 10.68 21.41
C ASP A 26 -8.00 9.67 22.41
N ALA A 27 -7.60 8.51 21.89
CA ALA A 27 -6.63 7.69 22.58
C ALA A 27 -5.31 8.45 22.54
N ALA A 28 -4.75 8.76 23.71
CA ALA A 28 -3.41 9.32 23.81
C ALA A 28 -2.47 8.45 22.95
N LEU A 29 -1.86 9.05 21.92
CA LEU A 29 -0.98 8.33 21.00
C LEU A 29 0.23 7.84 21.82
N GLN A 30 0.22 6.57 22.20
CA GLN A 30 1.42 5.91 22.72
C GLN A 30 2.38 5.78 21.55
N ILE A 31 3.18 6.82 21.30
CA ILE A 31 4.21 6.81 20.27
C ILE A 31 5.31 5.87 20.75
N GLN A 32 5.23 4.62 20.32
CA GLN A 32 6.34 3.69 20.45
C GLN A 32 7.45 4.18 19.50
N PRO A 33 8.68 4.37 20.00
CA PRO A 33 9.78 4.81 19.16
C PRO A 33 10.03 3.77 18.06
N LEU A 34 10.14 4.24 16.82
CA LEU A 34 10.47 3.39 15.67
C LEU A 34 11.96 3.02 15.73
N VAL A 35 12.29 1.75 15.48
CA VAL A 35 13.66 1.30 15.30
C VAL A 35 14.02 1.39 13.81
N PRO A 36 15.03 2.18 13.41
CA PRO A 36 15.45 2.27 12.01
C PRO A 36 15.87 0.90 11.47
N PHE A 37 15.41 0.56 10.26
CA PHE A 37 15.70 -0.74 9.66
C PHE A 37 17.20 -1.01 9.50
N ALA A 38 17.97 -0.01 9.07
CA ALA A 38 19.42 -0.11 8.84
C ALA A 38 20.28 -0.06 10.13
N SER A 39 19.66 -0.07 11.32
CA SER A 39 20.39 -0.15 12.60
C SER A 39 20.77 -1.60 12.93
N THR A 40 21.74 -1.79 13.83
CA THR A 40 22.09 -3.11 14.37
C THR A 40 20.85 -3.82 14.94
N GLU A 41 20.07 -3.11 15.76
CA GLU A 41 18.84 -3.66 16.34
C GLU A 41 17.80 -4.04 15.27
N GLY A 42 17.64 -3.22 14.23
CA GLY A 42 16.72 -3.49 13.11
C GLY A 42 17.08 -4.78 12.36
N LEU A 43 18.36 -4.96 12.03
CA LEU A 43 18.86 -6.16 11.36
C LEU A 43 18.74 -7.40 12.25
N GLU A 44 18.99 -7.28 13.55
CA GLU A 44 18.77 -8.36 14.51
C GLU A 44 17.30 -8.77 14.63
N ARG A 45 16.36 -7.80 14.61
CA ARG A 45 14.92 -8.07 14.61
C ARG A 45 14.52 -8.85 13.35
N LEU A 46 15.04 -8.47 12.18
CA LEU A 46 14.84 -9.24 10.95
C LEU A 46 15.46 -10.64 11.05
N ALA A 47 16.67 -10.77 11.61
CA ALA A 47 17.34 -12.06 11.78
C ALA A 47 16.53 -13.02 12.67
N ARG A 48 15.96 -12.54 13.78
CA ARG A 48 15.16 -13.34 14.72
C ARG A 48 13.70 -13.56 14.30
N SER A 49 13.15 -12.77 13.39
CA SER A 49 11.76 -12.93 12.94
C SER A 49 11.53 -14.29 12.25
N THR A 50 10.43 -14.96 12.61
CA THR A 50 9.94 -16.16 11.93
C THR A 50 9.03 -15.83 10.74
N ALA A 51 8.47 -14.61 10.71
CA ALA A 51 7.61 -14.10 9.64
C ALA A 51 8.40 -13.11 8.77
N LYS A 52 9.26 -13.64 7.89
CA LYS A 52 10.15 -12.83 7.04
C LYS A 52 10.33 -13.37 5.61
N SER A 53 9.52 -14.35 5.21
CA SER A 53 9.60 -14.99 3.89
C SER A 53 9.57 -13.97 2.75
N ASP A 54 8.78 -12.91 2.93
CA ASP A 54 8.51 -11.94 1.88
C ASP A 54 9.58 -10.85 1.81
N PHE A 55 10.45 -10.74 2.83
CA PHE A 55 11.44 -9.66 2.90
C PHE A 55 12.38 -9.66 1.71
N ALA A 56 13.08 -10.77 1.45
CA ALA A 56 14.05 -10.85 0.37
C ALA A 56 13.43 -10.61 -1.02
N PRO A 57 12.32 -11.27 -1.40
CA PRO A 57 11.74 -11.06 -2.73
C PRO A 57 11.12 -9.66 -2.92
N LEU A 58 10.61 -9.01 -1.85
CA LEU A 58 10.15 -7.62 -1.91
C LEU A 58 11.32 -6.63 -1.95
N ALA A 59 12.36 -6.85 -1.14
CA ALA A 59 13.54 -5.99 -1.09
C ALA A 59 14.26 -5.91 -2.45
N ASN A 60 14.27 -7.01 -3.21
CA ASN A 60 14.83 -7.04 -4.57
C ASN A 60 14.06 -6.20 -5.60
N GLN A 61 12.85 -5.76 -5.27
CA GLN A 61 12.02 -4.89 -6.13
C GLN A 61 11.85 -3.49 -5.54
N PHE A 62 12.52 -3.17 -4.43
CA PHE A 62 12.28 -1.93 -3.69
C PHE A 62 12.64 -0.69 -4.51
N GLU A 63 11.72 0.27 -4.54
CA GLU A 63 11.85 1.52 -5.29
C GLU A 63 11.34 2.71 -4.48
N ALA A 64 11.95 3.87 -4.68
CA ALA A 64 11.48 5.11 -4.10
C ALA A 64 10.22 5.61 -4.82
N GLN A 65 9.27 6.20 -4.09
CA GLN A 65 8.11 6.84 -4.72
C GLN A 65 8.53 8.10 -5.48
N ALA A 66 8.06 8.23 -6.72
CA ALA A 66 8.43 9.37 -7.58
C ALA A 66 7.87 10.72 -7.08
N THR A 67 6.70 10.70 -6.44
CA THR A 67 6.05 11.88 -5.86
C THR A 67 5.31 11.51 -4.57
N ILE A 68 4.87 12.51 -3.80
CA ILE A 68 4.14 12.30 -2.55
C ILE A 68 2.81 11.54 -2.73
N ALA A 69 2.20 11.61 -3.92
CA ALA A 69 0.93 10.95 -4.23
C ALA A 69 1.11 9.49 -4.71
N PHE A 70 2.34 9.00 -4.87
CA PHE A 70 2.65 7.76 -5.58
C PHE A 70 3.01 6.57 -4.68
N CYS A 71 2.87 6.70 -3.35
CA CYS A 71 3.17 5.59 -2.44
C CYS A 71 2.37 4.31 -2.75
N GLY A 72 1.09 4.43 -3.12
CA GLY A 72 0.25 3.30 -3.55
C GLY A 72 0.73 2.65 -4.85
N PRO A 73 0.83 3.40 -5.97
CA PRO A 73 1.37 2.89 -7.23
C PRO A 73 2.76 2.24 -7.10
N THR A 74 3.68 2.85 -6.34
CA THR A 74 5.01 2.28 -6.08
C THR A 74 4.89 0.94 -5.34
N THR A 75 4.08 0.87 -4.28
CA THR A 75 3.85 -0.37 -3.53
C THR A 75 3.26 -1.47 -4.42
N ALA A 76 2.28 -1.13 -5.27
CA ALA A 76 1.67 -2.08 -6.19
C ALA A 76 2.70 -2.62 -7.20
N ALA A 77 3.55 -1.76 -7.75
CA ALA A 77 4.60 -2.18 -8.68
C ALA A 77 5.61 -3.14 -8.03
N ILE A 78 6.07 -2.84 -6.79
CA ILE A 78 6.96 -3.71 -6.02
C ILE A 78 6.35 -5.11 -5.88
N VAL A 79 5.10 -5.19 -5.38
CA VAL A 79 4.41 -6.47 -5.16
C VAL A 79 4.17 -7.23 -6.48
N LEU A 80 3.69 -6.54 -7.52
CA LEU A 80 3.42 -7.17 -8.82
C LEU A 80 4.70 -7.70 -9.48
N ASN A 81 5.82 -6.98 -9.35
CA ASN A 81 7.11 -7.46 -9.84
C ASN A 81 7.63 -8.67 -9.05
N THR A 82 7.39 -8.72 -7.73
CA THR A 82 7.71 -9.87 -6.88
C THR A 82 6.87 -11.11 -7.24
N LEU A 83 5.61 -10.93 -7.60
CA LEU A 83 4.70 -12.02 -7.99
C LEU A 83 4.91 -12.49 -9.44
N ARG A 84 5.62 -11.71 -10.27
CA ARG A 84 5.87 -12.07 -11.66
C ARG A 84 6.67 -13.38 -11.69
N PRO A 85 6.18 -14.45 -12.33
CA PRO A 85 6.98 -15.66 -12.56
C PRO A 85 8.29 -15.23 -13.22
N SER A 86 9.43 -15.71 -12.71
CA SER A 86 10.73 -15.53 -13.36
C SER A 86 10.55 -15.75 -14.86
N ALA A 87 10.72 -14.67 -15.62
CA ALA A 87 10.45 -14.52 -17.05
C ALA A 87 9.89 -15.79 -17.75
N ILE A 88 8.68 -15.69 -18.30
CA ILE A 88 8.51 -16.25 -19.64
C ILE A 88 9.50 -15.45 -20.49
N GLU A 89 10.72 -15.95 -20.59
CA GLU A 89 11.71 -15.53 -21.55
C GLU A 89 11.17 -15.99 -22.90
N THR A 90 10.24 -15.21 -23.44
CA THR A 90 9.91 -15.31 -24.85
C THR A 90 11.21 -15.08 -25.61
N PRO A 91 11.61 -16.01 -26.51
CA PRO A 91 12.74 -15.78 -27.38
C PRO A 91 12.63 -14.40 -28.02
N ARG A 92 13.70 -13.62 -27.92
CA ARG A 92 13.87 -12.41 -28.71
C ARG A 92 14.37 -12.89 -30.07
N ASP A 93 13.48 -12.87 -31.05
CA ASP A 93 13.82 -13.10 -32.46
C ASP A 93 14.90 -12.12 -32.95
#